data_AF-A0A2D7PEJ8-F1
#
_entry.id   AF-A0A2D7PEJ8-F1
#
_cell.length_a   1.000
_cell.length_b   1.000
_cell.length_c   1.000
_cell.angle_alpha   90.00
_cell.angle_beta   90.00
_cell.angle_gamma   90.00
#
_symmetry.space_group_name_H-M   'P 1'
#
loop_
_entity.id
_entity.type
_entity.pdbx_description
1 polymer ?
#
loop_
_entity_poly.entity_id
_entity_poly.type
_entity_poly.pdbx_seq_one_letter_code
_entity_poly.pdbx_strand_id
1 'polypeptide(L)' 'MLKDIYITFHDPIWTVALFVALYFPLKKILLNLYLRKHFKEKGEPDEVVKKKLNNRARLTSVLLSFVFSYLYVQNVF' A
#
# COMPACT_ATOMS: atom_id res chain seq x y z
N MET A 1 -33.60 -5.07 -8.99
CA MET A 1 -32.91 -6.38 -8.91
C MET A 1 -31.50 -6.37 -9.48
N LEU A 2 -31.28 -6.21 -10.80
CA LEU A 2 -29.90 -6.15 -11.38
C LEU A 2 -29.11 -4.89 -10.97
N LYS A 3 -29.77 -3.73 -10.88
CA LYS A 3 -29.15 -2.48 -10.42
C LYS A 3 -28.72 -2.53 -8.95
N ASP A 4 -29.49 -3.17 -8.10
CA ASP A 4 -29.19 -3.25 -6.65
C ASP A 4 -27.98 -4.16 -6.38
N ILE A 5 -27.86 -5.26 -7.14
CA ILE A 5 -26.67 -6.11 -7.15
C ILE A 5 -25.46 -5.29 -7.62
N TYR A 6 -25.58 -4.55 -8.72
CA TYR A 6 -24.49 -3.71 -9.22
C TYR A 6 -23.99 -2.70 -8.17
N ILE A 7 -24.90 -1.96 -7.53
CA ILE A 7 -24.55 -0.96 -6.50
C ILE A 7 -23.93 -1.63 -5.27
N THR A 8 -24.46 -2.77 -4.83
CA THR A 8 -23.97 -3.46 -3.61
C THR A 8 -22.56 -4.03 -3.79
N PHE A 9 -22.19 -4.46 -5.00
CA PHE A 9 -20.89 -5.07 -5.26
C PHE A 9 -19.87 -4.12 -5.89
N HIS A 10 -20.28 -2.97 -6.43
CA HIS A 10 -19.38 -1.99 -7.04
C HIS A 10 -18.31 -1.50 -6.04
N ASP A 11 -18.73 -0.99 -4.90
CA ASP A 11 -17.84 -0.34 -3.92
C ASP A 11 -16.77 -1.28 -3.32
N PRO A 12 -17.10 -2.52 -2.89
CA PRO A 12 -16.06 -3.44 -2.41
C PRO A 12 -15.13 -3.93 -3.53
N ILE A 13 -15.61 -4.12 -4.76
CA ILE A 13 -14.77 -4.52 -5.90
C ILE A 13 -13.75 -3.42 -6.22
N TRP A 14 -14.20 -2.17 -6.28
CA TRP A 14 -13.31 -1.04 -6.55
C TRP A 14 -12.34 -0.79 -5.41
N THR A 15 -12.74 -1.01 -4.17
CA THR A 15 -11.83 -0.95 -3.02
C THR A 15 -10.70 -1.98 -3.17
N VAL A 16 -10.99 -3.23 -3.55
CA VAL A 16 -9.93 -4.22 -3.75
C VAL A 16 -9.04 -3.86 -4.96
N ALA A 17 -9.63 -3.40 -6.05
CA ALA A 17 -8.89 -3.00 -7.25
C ALA A 17 -7.93 -1.83 -6.97
N LEU A 18 -8.40 -0.77 -6.30
CA LEU A 18 -7.59 0.40 -5.95
C LEU A 18 -6.50 0.04 -4.94
N PHE A 19 -6.84 -0.79 -3.95
CA PHE A 19 -5.87 -1.31 -2.98
C PHE A 19 -4.67 -1.97 -3.68
N VAL A 20 -4.94 -2.89 -4.61
CA VAL A 20 -3.89 -3.59 -5.36
C VAL A 20 -3.09 -2.60 -6.21
N ALA A 21 -3.76 -1.66 -6.88
CA ALA A 21 -3.09 -0.63 -7.70
C ALA A 21 -2.17 0.27 -6.86
N LEU A 22 -2.57 0.64 -5.65
CA LEU A 22 -1.81 1.50 -4.73
C LEU A 22 -0.67 0.77 -4.00
N TYR A 23 -0.84 -0.52 -3.72
CA TYR A 23 0.10 -1.28 -2.90
C TYR A 23 1.51 -1.34 -3.50
N PHE A 24 1.63 -1.62 -4.78
CA PHE A 24 2.94 -1.71 -5.45
C PHE A 24 3.75 -0.40 -5.40
N PRO A 25 3.22 0.75 -5.84
CA PRO A 25 3.96 2.00 -5.79
C PRO A 25 4.26 2.43 -4.35
N LEU A 26 3.31 2.29 -3.42
CA LEU A 26 3.53 2.66 -2.02
C LEU A 26 4.63 1.82 -1.36
N LYS A 27 4.65 0.50 -1.59
CA LYS A 27 5.72 -0.36 -1.08
C LYS A 27 7.08 0.06 -1.62
N LYS A 28 7.18 0.34 -2.92
CA LYS A 28 8.44 0.75 -3.57
C LYS A 28 8.95 2.09 -3.01
N ILE A 29 8.06 3.07 -2.83
CA ILE A 29 8.41 4.38 -2.27
C ILE A 29 8.88 4.23 -0.82
N LEU A 30 8.11 3.53 0.03
CA LEU A 30 8.46 3.32 1.44
C LEU A 30 9.80 2.59 1.60
N LEU A 31 10.01 1.52 0.82
CA LEU A 31 11.26 0.77 0.87
C LEU A 31 12.46 1.64 0.47
N ASN A 32 12.35 2.40 -0.62
CA ASN A 32 13.42 3.31 -1.05
C ASN A 32 13.71 4.39 0.00
N LEU A 33 12.69 4.93 0.65
CA LEU A 33 12.86 5.90 1.73
C LEU A 33 13.60 5.28 2.93
N TYR A 34 13.20 4.09 3.36
CA TYR A 34 13.86 3.40 4.48
C TYR A 34 15.30 3.02 4.15
N LEU A 35 15.58 2.54 2.93
CA LEU A 35 16.94 2.21 2.48
C LEU A 35 17.82 3.45 2.40
N ARG A 36 17.32 4.55 1.80
CA ARG A 36 18.06 5.83 1.72
C ARG A 36 18.34 6.40 3.10
N LYS A 37 17.37 6.33 4.02
CA LYS A 37 17.53 6.77 5.41
C LYS A 37 18.63 5.96 6.10
N HIS A 38 18.55 4.63 6.01
CA HIS A 38 19.55 3.76 6.62
C HIS A 38 20.95 4.00 6.04
N PHE A 39 21.05 4.14 4.72
CA PHE A 39 22.31 4.39 4.04
C PHE A 39 23.00 5.68 4.54
N LYS A 40 22.23 6.76 4.71
CA LYS A 40 22.74 8.04 5.21
C LYS A 40 23.20 7.97 6.67
N GLU A 41 22.51 7.21 7.52
CA GLU A 41 22.77 7.17 8.97
C GLU A 41 23.81 6.11 9.37
N LYS A 42 23.87 4.98 8.67
CA LYS A 42 24.59 3.78 9.09
C LYS A 42 25.39 3.11 7.97
N GLY A 43 25.40 3.66 6.77
CA GLY A 43 26.07 3.07 5.61
C GLY A 43 25.28 1.90 5.00
N GLU A 44 25.98 1.08 4.22
CA GLU A 44 25.36 0.04 3.40
C GLU A 44 24.64 -1.02 4.27
N PRO A 45 23.34 -1.29 4.03
CA PRO A 45 22.60 -2.24 4.85
C PRO A 45 22.90 -3.69 4.46
N ASP A 46 23.21 -4.51 5.46
CA ASP A 46 23.32 -5.97 5.35
C ASP A 46 21.99 -6.62 4.94
N GLU A 47 22.05 -7.88 4.50
CA GLU A 47 20.87 -8.65 4.09
C GLU A 47 19.80 -8.78 5.18
N VAL A 48 20.23 -8.95 6.44
CA VAL A 48 19.33 -9.04 7.60
C VAL A 48 18.55 -7.73 7.77
N VAL A 49 19.23 -6.60 7.63
CA VAL A 49 18.65 -5.27 7.72
C VAL A 49 17.71 -5.01 6.54
N LYS A 50 18.14 -5.32 5.31
CA LYS A 50 17.31 -5.21 4.10
C LYS A 50 16.00 -5.98 4.25
N LYS A 51 16.05 -7.21 4.77
CA LYS A 51 14.85 -8.03 5.03
C LYS A 51 13.92 -7.38 6.06
N LYS A 52 14.47 -6.83 7.15
CA LYS A 52 13.70 -6.12 8.18
C LYS A 52 13.02 -4.85 7.63
N LEU A 53 13.73 -4.06 6.83
CA LEU A 53 13.20 -2.86 6.20
C LEU A 53 12.12 -3.19 5.17
N ASN A 54 12.29 -4.26 4.39
CA ASN A 54 11.27 -4.73 3.45
C ASN A 54 10.00 -5.21 4.16
N ASN A 55 10.12 -5.93 5.27
CA ASN A 55 8.95 -6.34 6.06
C ASN A 55 8.21 -5.14 6.64
N ARG A 56 8.93 -4.12 7.13
CA ARG A 56 8.33 -2.87 7.62
C ARG A 56 7.63 -2.12 6.48
N ALA A 57 8.29 -1.95 5.33
CA ALA A 57 7.71 -1.31 4.17
C ALA A 57 6.43 -2.02 3.70
N ARG A 58 6.42 -3.36 3.71
CA ARG A 58 5.25 -4.17 3.37
C ARG A 58 4.08 -3.94 4.33
N LEU A 59 4.32 -3.95 5.64
CA LEU A 59 3.27 -3.73 6.63
C LEU A 59 2.66 -2.32 6.48
N THR A 60 3.51 -1.30 6.42
CA THR A 60 3.05 0.09 6.25
C THR A 60 2.33 0.28 4.91
N SER A 61 2.83 -0.30 3.82
CA SER A 61 2.19 -0.15 2.51
C SER A 61 0.82 -0.84 2.46
N VAL A 62 0.65 -2.01 3.08
CA VAL A 62 -0.67 -2.64 3.19
C VAL A 62 -1.65 -1.75 3.94
N LEU A 63 -1.27 -1.26 5.13
CA LEU A 63 -2.16 -0.38 5.91
C LEU A 63 -2.51 0.89 5.14
N LEU A 64 -1.52 1.53 4.54
CA LEU A 64 -1.69 2.79 3.84
C LEU A 64 -2.52 2.62 2.56
N SER A 65 -2.30 1.56 1.79
CA SER A 65 -3.13 1.23 0.62
C SER A 65 -4.57 0.94 0.99
N PHE A 66 -4.80 0.26 2.12
CA PHE A 66 -6.16 -0.06 2.57
C PHE A 66 -6.91 1.21 2.95
N VAL A 67 -6.29 2.06 3.77
CA VAL A 67 -6.87 3.34 4.19
C VAL A 67 -7.13 4.25 2.99
N PHE A 68 -6.16 4.43 2.09
CA PHE A 68 -6.36 5.26 0.91
C PHE A 68 -7.43 4.72 -0.03
N SER A 69 -7.48 3.41 -0.22
CA SER A 69 -8.50 2.81 -1.06
C SER A 69 -9.90 3.03 -0.49
N TYR A 70 -10.07 2.86 0.82
CA TYR A 70 -11.35 3.08 1.49
C TYR A 70 -11.78 4.55 1.40
N LEU A 71 -10.87 5.48 1.70
CA LEU A 71 -11.15 6.91 1.62
C LEU A 71 -11.47 7.36 0.18
N TYR A 72 -10.74 6.84 -0.81
CA TYR A 72 -10.98 7.19 -2.21
C TYR A 72 -12.36 6.73 -2.69
N VAL A 73 -12.73 5.49 -2.38
CA VAL A 73 -14.06 4.97 -2.75
C VAL A 73 -15.16 5.79 -2.08
N GLN A 74 -15.02 6.17 -0.81
CA GLN A 74 -16.04 6.96 -0.12
C GLN A 74 -16.15 8.43 -0.60
N ASN A 75 -15.08 9.02 -1.13
CA ASN A 75 -15.07 10.45 -1.50
C ASN A 75 -15.25 10.70 -3.00
N VAL A 76 -14.89 9.75 -3.86
CA VAL A 76 -14.91 9.92 -5.33
C VAL A 76 -16.06 9.17 -5.98
N PHE A 77 -16.49 8.06 -5.41
CA PHE A 77 -17.66 7.30 -5.84
C PHE A 77 -18.84 7.56 -4.91
#